data_AF-A0A7V2RJM3-F1
#
_entry.id   AF-A0A7V2RJM3-F1
#
_cell.length_a   1.000
_cell.length_b   1.000
_cell.length_c   1.000
_cell.angle_alpha   90.00
_cell.angle_beta   90.00
_cell.angle_gamma   90.00
#
_symmetry.space_group_name_H-M   'P 1'
#
loop_
_entity.id
_entity.type
_entity.pdbx_description
1 polymer ?
#
loop_
_entity_poly.entity_id
_entity_poly.type
_entity_poly.pdbx_seq_one_letter_code
_entity_poly.pdbx_strand_id
1 'polypeptide(L)'
;MLHYQGFDGLITSQLITNHCISIKNYLIQDSMTKPTFIKFTSALAFLFLLAFSADAQRIRRLLLFADDSTNVKLKTQRQWLEAERQGVEDRDIWIAVFDDPKVLRRMYEHYDVGRAPFYVVLVGKDGEVKLRSEELVPARDLFELIDSPPQKQAGAGDRTGGN
;
A
#
# COMPACT_ATOMS: atom_id res chain seq x y z
N MET A 1 -12.25 -19.57 -8.40
CA MET A 1 -10.89 -19.77 -7.89
C MET A 1 -10.18 -18.44 -8.06
N LEU A 2 -10.03 -17.67 -6.99
CA LEU A 2 -9.37 -16.36 -7.03
C LEU A 2 -7.88 -16.62 -7.28
N HIS A 3 -7.38 -16.29 -8.47
CA HIS A 3 -5.96 -16.37 -8.76
C HIS A 3 -5.27 -15.15 -8.14
N TYR A 4 -4.90 -15.29 -6.87
CA TYR A 4 -3.95 -14.41 -6.21
C TYR A 4 -2.58 -14.66 -6.85
N GLN A 5 -2.17 -13.81 -7.78
CA GLN A 5 -0.74 -13.68 -8.11
C GLN A 5 -0.12 -12.74 -7.08
N GLY A 6 0.02 -13.25 -5.86
CA GLY A 6 1.04 -12.76 -4.95
C GLY A 6 2.39 -12.85 -5.64
N PHE A 7 3.27 -11.91 -5.32
CA PHE A 7 4.67 -11.88 -5.71
C PHE A 7 5.44 -13.08 -5.09
N ASP A 8 5.05 -14.30 -5.45
CA ASP A 8 5.59 -15.54 -4.91
C ASP A 8 6.43 -16.21 -6.00
N GLY A 9 7.73 -15.90 -6.04
CA GLY A 9 8.63 -16.65 -6.91
C GLY A 9 10.01 -16.05 -7.17
N LEU A 10 10.77 -15.73 -6.11
CA LEU A 10 12.22 -15.99 -5.98
C LEU A 10 12.79 -15.29 -4.75
N ILE A 11 12.38 -15.73 -3.55
CA ILE A 11 13.24 -15.64 -2.36
C ILE A 11 13.57 -17.08 -1.95
N THR A 12 14.44 -17.70 -2.73
CA THR A 12 15.34 -18.73 -2.22
C THR A 12 16.23 -18.06 -1.17
N SER A 13 15.89 -18.25 0.10
CA SER A 13 16.84 -18.42 1.20
C SER A 13 18.10 -17.52 1.19
N GLN A 14 17.99 -16.20 1.09
CA GLN A 14 19.02 -15.28 1.56
C GLN A 14 18.45 -13.85 1.60
N LEU A 15 18.68 -13.13 2.70
CA LEU A 15 18.25 -11.73 2.96
C LEU A 15 16.79 -11.51 3.42
N ILE A 16 16.38 -12.18 4.50
CA ILE A 16 15.54 -11.53 5.53
C ILE A 16 16.40 -11.39 6.78
N THR A 17 17.41 -10.52 6.69
CA THR A 17 18.20 -10.11 7.85
C THR A 17 18.64 -8.68 7.63
N ASN A 18 17.73 -7.71 7.76
CA ASN A 18 18.12 -6.29 7.85
C ASN A 18 17.06 -5.40 8.51
N HIS A 19 16.27 -5.89 9.46
CA HIS A 19 15.72 -5.00 10.51
C HIS A 19 15.17 -5.75 11.73
N CYS A 20 16.00 -6.61 12.32
CA CYS A 20 15.86 -7.01 13.71
C CYS A 20 17.17 -7.64 14.18
N ILE A 21 18.14 -6.83 14.64
CA ILE A 21 19.14 -7.14 15.68
C ILE A 21 19.69 -5.78 16.10
N SER A 22 19.01 -5.16 17.05
CA SER A 22 19.66 -4.33 18.05
C SER A 22 18.99 -4.69 19.37
N ILE A 23 19.79 -4.87 20.42
CA ILE A 23 19.43 -5.47 21.72
C ILE A 23 19.49 -7.01 21.74
N LYS A 24 20.68 -7.59 21.58
CA LYS A 24 21.08 -8.85 22.26
C LYS A 24 22.61 -8.97 22.35
N ASN A 25 23.28 -7.94 22.86
CA ASN A 25 24.71 -8.01 23.19
C ASN A 25 25.08 -7.13 24.38
N TYR A 26 24.31 -7.24 25.46
CA TYR A 26 24.81 -6.99 26.81
C TYR A 26 24.45 -8.21 27.64
N LEU A 27 25.42 -8.68 28.43
CA LEU A 27 25.35 -9.77 29.41
C LEU A 27 25.72 -11.17 28.90
N ILE A 28 27.01 -11.37 28.61
CA ILE A 28 27.71 -12.58 29.10
C ILE A 28 29.03 -12.14 29.78
N GLN A 29 28.90 -11.77 31.04
CA GLN A 29 29.87 -11.76 32.14
C GLN A 29 29.00 -11.36 33.34
N ASP A 30 28.89 -12.05 34.46
CA ASP A 30 29.78 -12.96 35.14
C ASP A 30 28.95 -13.72 36.22
N SER A 31 29.44 -14.88 36.61
CA SER A 31 29.22 -15.65 37.86
C SER A 31 28.03 -15.38 38.83
N MET A 32 27.34 -16.49 39.16
CA MET A 32 26.84 -16.88 40.49
C MET A 32 26.08 -15.86 41.36
N THR A 33 24.76 -16.05 41.56
CA THR A 33 24.12 -16.49 42.84
C THR A 33 22.59 -16.25 42.88
N LYS A 34 21.85 -17.34 43.16
CA LYS A 34 20.56 -17.48 43.89
C LYS A 34 19.23 -17.02 43.24
N PRO A 35 18.12 -17.76 43.52
CA PRO A 35 16.81 -17.54 42.91
C PRO A 35 15.87 -16.76 43.83
N THR A 36 15.26 -15.67 43.36
CA THR A 36 14.07 -15.09 44.01
C THR A 36 13.30 -14.13 43.09
N PHE A 37 12.07 -14.51 42.76
CA PHE A 37 10.86 -13.69 42.90
C PHE A 37 10.83 -12.29 42.25
N ILE A 38 10.29 -12.15 41.04
CA ILE A 38 9.61 -10.91 40.59
C ILE A 38 8.37 -11.27 39.76
N LYS A 39 7.21 -11.28 40.42
CA LYS A 39 5.90 -11.01 39.79
C LYS A 39 5.83 -9.48 39.65
N PHE A 40 5.76 -8.87 38.46
CA PHE A 40 5.25 -7.49 38.20
C PHE A 40 5.64 -6.95 36.79
N THR A 41 5.36 -7.68 35.71
CA THR A 41 5.66 -7.23 34.33
C THR A 41 4.54 -7.55 33.32
N SER A 42 3.28 -7.35 33.70
CA SER A 42 2.13 -7.70 32.82
C SER A 42 1.40 -6.48 32.23
N ALA A 43 1.31 -5.35 32.94
CA ALA A 43 0.52 -4.21 32.46
C ALA A 43 1.21 -3.39 31.35
N LEU A 44 2.55 -3.29 31.37
CA LEU A 44 3.29 -2.45 30.40
C LEU A 44 3.37 -3.09 29.00
N ALA A 45 3.41 -4.43 28.93
CA ALA A 45 3.36 -5.16 27.66
C ALA A 45 1.99 -5.03 26.97
N PHE A 46 0.91 -4.89 27.75
CA PHE A 46 -0.45 -4.73 27.22
C PHE A 46 -0.69 -3.32 26.66
N LEU A 47 -0.10 -2.29 27.26
CA LEU A 47 -0.20 -0.92 26.75
C LEU A 47 0.58 -0.73 25.44
N PHE A 48 1.70 -1.43 25.27
CA PHE A 48 2.46 -1.44 24.01
C PHE A 48 1.72 -2.16 22.88
N LEU A 49 0.93 -3.20 23.21
CA LEU A 49 0.11 -3.93 22.23
C LEU A 49 -1.08 -3.09 21.71
N LEU A 50 -1.65 -2.24 22.57
CA LEU A 50 -2.76 -1.36 22.18
C LEU A 50 -2.30 -0.18 21.29
N ALA A 51 -1.06 0.30 21.47
CA ALA A 51 -0.49 1.35 20.62
C ALA A 51 -0.24 0.87 19.18
N PHE A 52 0.04 -0.42 18.97
CA PHE A 52 0.25 -1.00 17.64
C PHE A 52 -1.04 -1.13 16.82
N SER A 53 -2.21 -1.15 17.47
CA SER A 53 -3.50 -1.35 16.78
C SER A 53 -4.10 -0.07 16.18
N ALA A 54 -3.56 1.12 16.51
CA ALA A 54 -4.10 2.39 16.03
C ALA A 54 -3.51 2.84 14.69
N ASP A 55 -2.41 2.25 14.25
CA ASP A 55 -1.87 2.44 12.91
C ASP A 55 -2.38 1.33 11.98
N ALA A 56 -3.70 1.30 11.80
CA ALA A 56 -4.26 0.75 10.57
C ALA A 56 -3.84 1.71 9.45
N GLN A 57 -2.57 1.62 9.05
CA GLN A 57 -1.95 2.36 7.97
C GLN A 57 -2.97 2.44 6.85
N ARG A 58 -3.48 3.63 6.55
CA ARG A 58 -4.42 3.83 5.45
C ARG A 58 -3.61 3.64 4.17
N ILE A 59 -3.54 2.41 3.68
CA ILE A 59 -2.77 2.00 2.50
C ILE A 59 -3.41 2.62 1.25
N ARG A 60 -2.57 3.16 0.35
CA ARG A 60 -3.02 3.63 -0.97
C ARG A 60 -3.19 2.43 -1.88
N ARG A 61 -4.19 2.43 -2.75
CA ARG A 61 -4.45 1.27 -3.62
C ARG A 61 -4.31 1.67 -5.08
N LEU A 62 -3.43 1.00 -5.80
CA LEU A 62 -3.30 1.11 -7.25
C LEU A 62 -3.95 -0.11 -7.88
N LEU A 63 -5.09 0.10 -8.53
CA LEU A 63 -5.88 -0.96 -9.13
C LEU A 63 -5.65 -0.96 -10.63
N LEU A 64 -5.24 -2.10 -11.16
CA LEU A 64 -4.99 -2.31 -12.58
C LEU A 64 -6.09 -3.22 -13.11
N PHE A 65 -6.88 -2.74 -14.06
CA PHE A 65 -7.92 -3.50 -14.73
C PHE A 65 -7.48 -3.82 -16.16
N ALA A 66 -7.81 -5.01 -16.64
CA ALA A 66 -7.62 -5.42 -18.02
C ALA A 66 -8.63 -6.50 -18.43
N ASP A 67 -8.92 -6.61 -19.71
CA ASP A 67 -9.82 -7.66 -20.20
C ASP A 67 -9.27 -9.09 -19.98
N ASP A 68 -7.95 -9.23 -20.00
CA ASP A 68 -7.24 -10.48 -19.76
C ASP A 68 -5.78 -10.25 -19.30
N SER A 69 -5.15 -11.31 -18.77
CA SER A 69 -3.78 -11.31 -18.24
C SER A 69 -2.70 -11.17 -19.32
N THR A 70 -3.05 -11.35 -20.60
CA THR A 70 -2.13 -11.25 -21.73
C THR A 70 -1.99 -9.83 -22.25
N ASN A 71 -2.88 -8.91 -21.83
CA ASN A 71 -2.91 -7.50 -22.19
C ASN A 71 -1.52 -6.84 -22.07
N VAL A 72 -1.08 -6.21 -23.16
CA VAL A 72 0.26 -5.61 -23.26
C VAL A 72 0.41 -4.42 -22.31
N LYS A 73 -0.60 -3.54 -22.20
CA LYS A 73 -0.57 -2.40 -21.29
C LYS A 73 -0.46 -2.85 -19.83
N LEU A 74 -1.21 -3.89 -19.43
CA LEU A 74 -1.09 -4.45 -18.08
C LEU A 74 0.33 -4.92 -17.78
N LYS A 75 0.95 -5.66 -18.69
CA LYS A 75 2.33 -6.14 -18.54
C LYS A 75 3.33 -5.00 -18.44
N THR A 76 3.22 -4.01 -19.31
CA THR A 76 4.10 -2.84 -19.32
C THR A 76 3.94 -2.01 -18.03
N GLN A 77 2.71 -1.75 -17.59
CA GLN A 77 2.44 -1.02 -16.35
C GLN A 77 3.07 -1.74 -15.14
N ARG A 78 2.92 -3.06 -15.06
CA ARG A 78 3.55 -3.86 -14.00
C ARG A 78 5.07 -3.78 -14.04
N GLN A 79 5.67 -3.81 -15.22
CA GLN A 79 7.12 -3.67 -15.37
C GLN A 79 7.62 -2.30 -14.90
N TRP A 80 6.89 -1.22 -15.19
CA TRP A 80 7.25 0.12 -14.72
C TRP A 80 7.15 0.24 -13.20
N LEU A 81 6.12 -0.35 -12.59
CA LEU A 81 5.97 -0.35 -11.13
C LEU A 81 7.04 -1.20 -10.45
N GLU A 82 7.43 -2.32 -11.06
CA GLU A 82 8.49 -3.18 -10.54
C GLU A 82 9.87 -2.52 -10.62
N ALA A 83 10.15 -1.81 -11.72
CA ALA A 83 11.39 -1.04 -11.85
C ALA A 83 11.54 0.03 -10.75
N GLU A 84 10.42 0.51 -10.22
CA GLU A 84 10.33 1.55 -9.18
C GLU A 84 9.83 0.98 -7.83
N ARG A 85 10.05 -0.31 -7.56
CA ARG A 85 9.53 -1.02 -6.37
C ARG A 85 9.79 -0.27 -5.07
N GLN A 86 10.97 0.33 -4.91
CA GLN A 86 11.30 1.11 -3.72
C GLN A 86 10.36 2.31 -3.56
N GLY A 87 10.06 3.05 -4.64
CA GLY A 87 9.15 4.18 -4.60
C GLY A 87 7.69 3.79 -4.30
N VAL A 88 7.29 2.57 -4.66
CA VAL A 88 5.99 1.96 -4.32
C VAL A 88 5.92 1.64 -2.82
N GLU A 89 6.98 1.06 -2.27
CA GLU A 89 7.10 0.70 -0.84
C GLU A 89 7.14 1.94 0.05
N ASP A 90 7.99 2.93 -0.28
CA ASP A 90 8.15 4.18 0.48
C ASP A 90 6.84 4.97 0.61
N ARG A 91 5.85 4.72 -0.26
CA ARG A 91 4.57 5.44 -0.34
C ARG A 91 3.37 4.61 0.08
N ASP A 92 3.58 3.43 0.66
CA ASP A 92 2.53 2.50 1.11
C ASP A 92 1.50 2.19 0.00
N ILE A 93 1.95 1.92 -1.22
CA ILE A 93 1.07 1.62 -2.35
C ILE A 93 0.87 0.10 -2.44
N TRP A 94 -0.37 -0.34 -2.25
CA TRP A 94 -0.80 -1.71 -2.54
C TRP A 94 -1.34 -1.82 -3.95
N ILE A 95 -0.80 -2.76 -4.73
CA ILE A 95 -1.18 -2.97 -6.13
C ILE A 95 -2.12 -4.17 -6.20
N ALA A 96 -3.27 -4.00 -6.88
CA ALA A 96 -4.20 -5.09 -7.18
C ALA A 96 -4.45 -5.17 -8.68
N VAL A 97 -4.54 -6.38 -9.22
CA VAL A 97 -4.78 -6.64 -10.64
C VAL A 97 -6.10 -7.37 -10.81
N PHE A 98 -6.91 -6.90 -11.76
CA PHE A 98 -8.20 -7.45 -12.12
C PHE A 98 -8.23 -7.70 -13.62
N ASP A 99 -8.01 -8.94 -14.03
CA ASP A 99 -7.81 -9.34 -15.43
C ASP A 99 -8.89 -10.33 -15.93
N ASP A 100 -10.04 -10.39 -15.25
CA ASP A 100 -11.20 -11.18 -15.67
C ASP A 100 -12.49 -10.40 -15.36
N PRO A 101 -13.00 -9.59 -16.31
CA PRO A 101 -14.21 -8.80 -16.13
C PRO A 101 -15.46 -9.63 -15.80
N LYS A 102 -15.51 -10.90 -16.22
CA LYS A 102 -16.69 -11.76 -16.00
C LYS A 102 -16.74 -12.22 -14.56
N VAL A 103 -15.60 -12.62 -14.00
CA VAL A 103 -15.51 -13.06 -12.60
C VAL A 103 -15.55 -11.87 -11.64
N LEU A 104 -14.96 -10.74 -12.03
CA LEU A 104 -14.75 -9.58 -11.18
C LEU A 104 -15.70 -8.42 -11.47
N ARG A 105 -16.87 -8.69 -12.08
CA ARG A 105 -17.85 -7.67 -12.50
C ARG A 105 -18.14 -6.61 -11.43
N ARG A 106 -18.29 -7.02 -10.17
CA ARG A 106 -18.54 -6.09 -9.05
C ARG A 106 -17.42 -5.07 -8.86
N MET A 107 -16.17 -5.43 -9.10
CA MET A 107 -15.03 -4.49 -8.98
C MET A 107 -15.02 -3.51 -10.15
N TYR A 108 -15.27 -3.99 -11.37
CA TYR A 108 -15.41 -3.14 -12.55
C TYR A 108 -16.55 -2.12 -12.38
N GLU A 109 -17.72 -2.57 -11.92
CA GLU A 109 -18.86 -1.70 -11.62
C GLU A 109 -18.57 -0.72 -10.48
N HIS A 110 -17.93 -1.18 -9.39
CA HIS A 110 -17.67 -0.34 -8.22
C HIS A 110 -16.74 0.83 -8.51
N TYR A 111 -15.74 0.62 -9.38
CA TYR A 111 -14.78 1.66 -9.73
C TYR A 111 -15.15 2.45 -10.99
N ASP A 112 -16.32 2.18 -11.57
CA ASP A 112 -16.82 2.77 -12.82
C ASP A 112 -15.81 2.57 -13.97
N VAL A 113 -15.31 1.34 -14.09
CA VAL A 113 -14.39 0.94 -15.16
C VAL A 113 -15.21 0.73 -16.42
N GLY A 114 -14.94 1.55 -17.43
CA GLY A 114 -15.63 1.53 -18.71
C GLY A 114 -15.30 0.30 -19.56
N ARG A 115 -15.57 0.39 -20.86
CA ARG A 115 -15.31 -0.71 -21.83
C ARG A 115 -13.89 -0.73 -22.38
N ALA A 116 -13.01 0.18 -21.93
CA ALA A 116 -11.64 0.18 -22.41
C ALA A 116 -10.90 -1.07 -21.91
N PRO A 117 -9.97 -1.62 -22.72
CA PRO A 117 -9.34 -2.91 -22.44
C PRO A 117 -8.32 -2.85 -21.29
N PHE A 118 -8.03 -1.66 -20.77
CA PHE A 118 -7.09 -1.42 -19.69
C PHE A 118 -7.47 -0.16 -18.93
N TYR A 119 -7.39 -0.20 -17.59
CA TYR A 119 -7.51 0.98 -16.74
C TYR A 119 -6.53 0.94 -15.56
N VAL A 120 -6.08 2.12 -15.16
CA VAL A 120 -5.36 2.38 -13.91
C VAL A 120 -6.25 3.24 -13.03
N VAL A 121 -6.49 2.80 -11.80
CA VAL A 121 -7.24 3.55 -10.79
C VAL A 121 -6.39 3.70 -9.54
N LEU A 122 -6.07 4.94 -9.16
CA LEU A 122 -5.39 5.24 -7.90
C LEU A 122 -6.42 5.67 -6.86
N VAL A 123 -6.43 4.97 -5.73
CA VAL A 123 -7.25 5.27 -4.56
C VAL A 123 -6.35 5.77 -3.43
N GLY A 124 -6.66 6.96 -2.92
CA GLY A 124 -5.90 7.60 -1.84
C GLY A 124 -6.09 6.90 -0.49
N LYS A 125 -5.33 7.37 0.51
CA LYS A 125 -5.43 6.91 1.91
C LYS A 125 -6.84 7.15 2.49
N ASP A 126 -7.56 8.15 1.98
CA ASP A 126 -8.94 8.49 2.32
C ASP A 126 -9.98 7.53 1.72
N GLY A 127 -9.58 6.69 0.76
CA GLY A 127 -10.50 5.83 0.01
C GLY A 127 -11.13 6.50 -1.20
N GLU A 128 -10.79 7.77 -1.48
CA GLU A 128 -11.25 8.47 -2.66
C GLU A 128 -10.39 8.14 -3.88
N VAL A 129 -11.01 8.08 -5.05
CA VAL A 129 -10.29 7.92 -6.31
C VAL A 129 -9.59 9.22 -6.67
N LYS A 130 -8.27 9.19 -6.76
CA LYS A 130 -7.41 10.33 -7.13
C LYS A 130 -7.06 10.34 -8.61
N LEU A 131 -7.03 9.17 -9.26
CA LEU A 131 -6.73 9.03 -10.69
C LEU A 131 -7.57 7.93 -11.31
N ARG A 132 -8.02 8.17 -12.55
CA ARG A 132 -8.50 7.15 -13.49
C ARG A 132 -7.81 7.40 -14.83
N SER A 133 -7.25 6.36 -15.44
CA SER A 133 -6.58 6.46 -16.74
C SER A 133 -6.81 5.19 -17.57
N GLU A 134 -7.07 5.34 -18.86
CA GLU A 134 -7.12 4.25 -19.87
C GLU A 134 -5.73 3.98 -20.51
N GLU A 135 -4.77 4.84 -20.17
CA GLU A 135 -3.41 4.79 -20.66
C GLU A 135 -2.43 4.40 -19.55
N LEU A 136 -1.25 3.95 -19.98
CA LEU A 136 -0.14 3.68 -19.09
C LEU A 136 0.21 4.93 -18.29
N VAL A 137 0.44 4.75 -16.99
CA VAL A 137 0.79 5.85 -16.09
C VAL A 137 2.22 5.60 -15.59
N PRO A 138 3.19 6.47 -15.92
CA PRO A 138 4.53 6.39 -15.38
C PRO A 138 4.50 6.38 -13.84
N ALA A 139 5.37 5.58 -13.22
CA ALA A 139 5.47 5.52 -11.77
C ALA A 139 5.78 6.89 -11.15
N ARG A 140 6.62 7.69 -11.84
CA ARG A 140 6.91 9.08 -11.45
C ARG A 140 5.64 9.93 -11.34
N ASP A 141 4.75 9.86 -12.31
CA ASP A 141 3.52 10.67 -12.32
C ASP A 141 2.57 10.22 -11.20
N LEU A 142 2.51 8.91 -10.91
CA LEU A 142 1.77 8.39 -9.76
C LEU A 142 2.34 8.94 -8.44
N PHE A 143 3.66 8.97 -8.30
CA PHE A 143 4.32 9.46 -7.09
C PHE A 143 4.15 10.97 -6.91
N GLU A 144 4.30 11.75 -7.98
CA GLU A 144 4.05 13.19 -7.97
C GLU A 144 2.60 13.49 -7.56
N LEU A 145 1.63 12.72 -8.06
CA LEU A 145 0.23 12.86 -7.65
C LEU A 145 0.01 12.51 -6.17
N ILE A 146 0.71 11.50 -5.66
CA ILE A 146 0.63 11.07 -4.26
C ILE A 146 1.27 12.06 -3.29
N ASP A 147 2.41 12.64 -3.70
CA ASP A 147 3.21 13.56 -2.90
C ASP A 147 2.68 15.00 -2.99
N SER A 148 1.79 15.27 -3.95
CA SER A 148 1.16 16.57 -4.11
C SER A 148 0.33 16.93 -2.87
N PRO A 149 0.48 18.15 -2.33
CA PRO A 149 -0.33 18.61 -1.20
C PRO A 149 -1.82 18.65 -1.59
N PRO A 150 -2.74 18.42 -0.64
CA PRO A 150 -4.17 18.44 -0.92
C PRO A 150 -4.58 19.80 -1.51
N GLN A 151 -5.28 19.77 -2.64
CA GLN A 151 -5.75 20.98 -3.29
C GLN A 151 -6.79 21.65 -2.37
N LYS A 152 -6.41 22.77 -1.73
CA LYS A 152 -7.37 23.59 -0.99
C LYS A 152 -8.36 24.14 -2.01
N GLN A 153 -9.62 23.71 -1.94
CA GLN A 153 -10.70 24.33 -2.70
C GLN A 153 -10.76 25.81 -2.33
N ALA A 154 -10.24 26.67 -3.21
CA ALA A 154 -10.41 28.09 -3.10
C ALA A 154 -11.76 28.46 -3.70
N GLY A 155 -12.65 29.04 -2.88
CA GLY A 155 -13.69 29.94 -3.36
C GLY A 155 -15.11 29.40 -3.45
N ALA A 156 -15.75 29.15 -2.31
CA ALA A 156 -17.13 29.61 -2.14
C ALA A 156 -17.06 31.07 -1.67
N GLY A 157 -16.85 31.97 -2.64
CA GLY A 157 -16.89 33.40 -2.41
C GLY A 157 -18.28 33.81 -1.91
N ASP A 158 -18.31 34.28 -0.68
CA ASP A 158 -19.35 35.10 -0.10
C ASP A 158 -19.82 36.16 -1.12
N ARG A 159 -21.03 35.98 -1.66
CA ARG A 159 -21.73 36.99 -2.47
C ARG A 159 -22.63 37.80 -1.55
N THR A 160 -22.01 38.61 -0.70
CA THR A 160 -22.69 39.71 -0.01
C THR A 160 -22.25 41.02 -0.66
N GLY A 161 -23.16 41.68 -1.38
CA GLY A 161 -23.02 43.11 -1.69
C GLY A 161 -23.41 43.59 -3.10
N GLY A 162 -24.62 44.14 -3.22
CA GLY A 162 -24.89 45.44 -3.84
C GLY A 162 -24.98 45.56 -5.37
N ASN A 163 -26.20 45.64 -5.92
CA ASN A 163 -26.91 46.90 -6.24
C ASN A 163 -28.36 46.57 -6.63
#